data_AF-A0A3S3LQH5-F1
#
_entry.id   AF-A0A3S3LQH5-F1
#
_cell.length_a   1.000
_cell.length_b   1.000
_cell.length_c   1.000
_cell.angle_alpha   90.00
_cell.angle_beta   90.00
_cell.angle_gamma   90.00
#
_symmetry.space_group_name_H-M   'P 1'
#
loop_
_entity.id
_entity.type
_entity.pdbx_description
1 polymer ?
#
loop_
_entity_poly.entity_id
_entity_poly.type
_entity_poly.pdbx_seq_one_letter_code
_entity_poly.pdbx_strand_id
1 'polypeptide(L)'
;MGIFNISKDKKQNGINYSNQQKQRKIAFKGKTFSEPYVTFDDTNELIKISSIPLTNIYLSYQEIKGFEVADNKGSSIKTDFSSALLIGIFAKKKVMVSDLHITIYTSNPKYSLIMVKLIDKETESDSLAYKGALMQAERISMKLSYITNNRDAVSDKTINQDPIEQVKGLKELLDIGAITQSEFDLKKKELLNL
;
A
#
# COMPACT_ATOMS: atom_id res chain seq x y z
N MET A 1 11.22 2.30 -44.19
CA MET A 1 9.91 2.87 -43.77
C MET A 1 9.57 2.68 -42.27
N GLY A 2 10.48 2.23 -41.38
CA GLY A 2 10.11 1.87 -39.99
C GLY A 2 10.21 2.96 -38.90
N ILE A 3 10.87 4.09 -39.17
CA ILE A 3 11.20 5.09 -38.12
C ILE A 3 10.10 6.14 -37.87
N PHE A 4 9.21 6.38 -38.84
CA PHE A 4 8.16 7.41 -38.73
C PHE A 4 6.94 6.96 -37.88
N ASN A 5 6.67 5.66 -37.76
CA ASN A 5 5.52 5.17 -36.96
C ASN A 5 5.79 5.19 -35.45
N ILE A 6 7.00 4.82 -35.02
CA ILE A 6 7.36 4.74 -33.59
C ILE A 6 7.24 6.10 -32.90
N SER A 7 7.54 7.20 -33.61
CA SER A 7 7.40 8.57 -33.10
C SER A 7 5.93 8.97 -32.88
N LYS A 8 5.03 8.58 -33.78
CA LYS A 8 3.59 8.87 -33.66
C LYS A 8 2.96 8.09 -32.50
N ASP A 9 3.29 6.81 -32.36
CA ASP A 9 2.75 5.97 -31.29
C ASP A 9 3.17 6.46 -29.89
N LYS A 10 4.44 6.86 -29.73
CA LYS A 10 4.93 7.46 -28.47
C LYS A 10 4.21 8.78 -28.13
N LYS A 11 3.97 9.63 -29.15
CA LYS A 11 3.28 10.92 -28.98
C LYS A 11 1.81 10.72 -28.63
N GLN A 12 1.14 9.75 -29.28
CA GLN A 12 -0.27 9.44 -29.04
C GLN A 12 -0.50 8.78 -27.67
N ASN A 13 0.40 7.89 -27.26
CA ASN A 13 0.40 7.32 -25.90
C ASN A 13 0.59 8.40 -24.83
N GLY A 14 1.51 9.35 -25.04
CA GLY A 14 1.72 10.48 -24.12
C GLY A 14 0.48 11.38 -23.96
N ILE A 15 -0.25 11.64 -25.04
CA ILE A 15 -1.50 12.44 -25.02
C ILE A 15 -2.61 11.67 -24.26
N ASN A 16 -2.77 10.38 -24.52
CA ASN A 16 -3.76 9.54 -23.83
C ASN A 16 -3.51 9.50 -22.32
N TYR A 17 -2.27 9.35 -21.87
CA TYR A 17 -1.94 9.39 -20.43
C TYR A 17 -2.24 10.74 -19.80
N SER A 18 -1.90 11.85 -20.46
CA SER A 18 -2.20 13.17 -19.92
C SER A 18 -3.70 13.38 -19.76
N ASN A 19 -4.52 12.88 -20.68
CA ASN A 19 -5.97 12.97 -20.60
C ASN A 19 -6.52 12.06 -19.48
N GLN A 20 -6.00 10.84 -19.34
CA GLN A 20 -6.38 9.92 -18.26
C GLN A 20 -6.06 10.51 -16.87
N GLN A 21 -4.89 11.13 -16.70
CA GLN A 21 -4.52 11.82 -15.46
C GLN A 21 -5.46 13.00 -15.14
N LYS A 22 -5.85 13.79 -16.16
CA LYS A 22 -6.84 14.87 -15.99
C LYS A 22 -8.20 14.34 -15.58
N GLN A 23 -8.70 13.29 -16.22
CA GLN A 23 -9.99 12.67 -15.88
C GLN A 23 -9.99 12.11 -14.47
N ARG A 24 -8.93 11.41 -14.07
CA ARG A 24 -8.78 10.88 -12.70
C ARG A 24 -8.68 11.98 -11.66
N LYS A 25 -7.96 13.07 -11.97
CA LYS A 25 -7.92 14.24 -11.09
C LYS A 25 -9.31 14.85 -10.87
N ILE A 26 -10.16 14.89 -11.91
CA ILE A 26 -11.54 15.39 -11.82
C ILE A 26 -12.42 14.41 -11.02
N ALA A 27 -12.26 13.11 -11.24
CA ALA A 27 -13.00 12.07 -10.54
C ALA A 27 -12.60 11.92 -9.06
N PHE A 28 -11.34 12.25 -8.73
CA PHE A 28 -10.81 12.18 -7.37
C PHE A 28 -11.50 13.22 -6.48
N LYS A 29 -12.38 12.77 -5.58
CA LYS A 29 -13.17 13.65 -4.71
C LYS A 29 -12.57 13.83 -3.31
N GLY A 30 -11.70 12.91 -2.86
CA GLY A 30 -11.06 12.92 -1.53
C GLY A 30 -12.06 12.83 -0.36
N LYS A 31 -11.78 12.34 0.85
CA LYS A 31 -10.64 11.67 1.51
C LYS A 31 -11.26 10.52 2.32
N THR A 32 -10.92 9.27 2.05
CA THR A 32 -11.20 8.18 3.02
C THR A 32 -10.01 7.98 3.96
N PHE A 33 -8.79 8.13 3.44
CA PHE A 33 -7.54 8.06 4.19
C PHE A 33 -6.47 8.99 3.55
N SER A 34 -5.71 9.74 4.36
CA SER A 34 -4.75 10.72 3.86
C SER A 34 -3.51 10.79 4.74
N GLU A 35 -2.35 10.62 4.11
CA GLU A 35 -1.03 10.92 4.66
C GLU A 35 -0.38 12.02 3.79
N PRO A 36 0.69 12.70 4.23
CA PRO A 36 1.27 13.86 3.54
C PRO A 36 1.59 13.63 2.06
N TYR A 37 1.98 12.40 1.71
CA TYR A 37 2.45 12.04 0.37
C TYR A 37 1.47 11.18 -0.42
N VAL A 38 0.45 10.61 0.23
CA VAL A 38 -0.47 9.65 -0.40
C VAL A 38 -1.89 9.90 0.09
N THR A 39 -2.83 9.98 -0.85
CA THR A 39 -4.26 10.11 -0.54
C THR A 39 -5.05 9.03 -1.26
N PHE A 40 -5.94 8.37 -0.52
CA PHE A 40 -6.79 7.28 -1.02
C PHE A 40 -8.24 7.76 -1.13
N ASP A 41 -8.85 7.44 -2.27
CA ASP A 41 -10.27 7.67 -2.58
C ASP A 41 -10.91 6.30 -2.82
N ASP A 42 -11.51 5.76 -1.76
CA ASP A 42 -12.16 4.44 -1.82
C ASP A 42 -13.46 4.46 -2.62
N THR A 43 -14.10 5.63 -2.75
CA THR A 43 -15.34 5.76 -3.52
C THR A 43 -15.10 5.57 -5.01
N ASN A 44 -13.98 6.10 -5.51
CA ASN A 44 -13.62 6.00 -6.94
C ASN A 44 -12.51 4.98 -7.20
N GLU A 45 -12.04 4.28 -6.17
CA GLU A 45 -10.89 3.37 -6.22
C GLU A 45 -9.65 4.01 -6.86
N LEU A 46 -9.34 5.23 -6.42
CA LEU A 46 -8.20 6.01 -6.92
C LEU A 46 -7.20 6.29 -5.79
N ILE A 47 -5.92 6.29 -6.15
CA ILE A 47 -4.83 6.77 -5.29
C ILE A 47 -4.20 8.01 -5.93
N LYS A 48 -3.96 9.05 -5.13
CA LYS A 48 -3.14 10.20 -5.48
C LYS A 48 -1.82 10.10 -4.75
N ILE A 49 -0.73 10.03 -5.49
CA ILE A 49 0.63 10.03 -4.95
C ILE A 49 1.28 11.36 -5.29
N SER A 50 1.69 12.09 -4.26
CA SER A 50 2.49 13.30 -4.38
C SER A 50 3.96 12.88 -4.42
N SER A 51 4.51 12.62 -5.60
CA SER A 51 5.92 12.23 -5.76
C SER A 51 6.78 13.42 -6.19
N ILE A 52 8.06 13.38 -5.83
CA ILE A 52 9.05 14.39 -6.21
C ILE A 52 9.59 14.07 -7.63
N PRO A 53 9.71 15.06 -8.53
CA PRO A 53 9.44 16.48 -8.31
C PRO A 53 7.98 16.86 -8.59
N LEU A 54 7.20 17.06 -7.52
CA LEU A 54 5.91 17.78 -7.43
C LEU A 54 4.80 17.37 -8.41
N THR A 55 4.86 16.20 -9.03
CA THR A 55 3.77 15.71 -9.86
C THR A 55 2.82 14.85 -9.03
N ASN A 56 1.55 15.26 -8.97
CA ASN A 56 0.49 14.37 -8.50
C ASN A 56 0.26 13.28 -9.56
N ILE A 57 0.47 12.04 -9.15
CA ILE A 57 0.17 10.86 -9.97
C ILE A 57 -1.15 10.30 -9.47
N TYR A 58 -2.12 10.14 -10.37
CA TYR A 58 -3.40 9.50 -10.09
C TYR A 58 -3.44 8.12 -10.74
N LEU A 59 -3.58 7.08 -9.91
CA LEU A 59 -3.71 5.70 -10.37
C LEU A 59 -5.05 5.13 -9.94
N SER A 60 -5.59 4.24 -10.76
CA SER A 60 -6.62 3.32 -10.27
C SER A 60 -5.95 2.33 -9.33
N TYR A 61 -6.69 1.91 -8.31
CA TYR A 61 -6.30 0.80 -7.47
C TYR A 61 -5.85 -0.38 -8.34
N GLN A 62 -6.58 -0.75 -9.40
CA GLN A 62 -6.29 -1.90 -10.27
C GLN A 62 -4.90 -1.90 -10.94
N GLU A 63 -4.28 -0.72 -11.06
CA GLU A 63 -2.93 -0.60 -11.59
C GLU A 63 -1.86 -0.97 -10.57
N ILE A 64 -2.15 -0.99 -9.27
CA ILE A 64 -1.21 -1.34 -8.21
C ILE A 64 -0.98 -2.85 -8.23
N LYS A 65 0.28 -3.29 -8.33
CA LYS A 65 0.65 -4.72 -8.40
C LYS A 65 1.32 -5.22 -7.13
N GLY A 66 1.82 -4.32 -6.31
CA GLY A 66 2.47 -4.63 -5.05
C GLY A 66 3.16 -3.40 -4.51
N PHE A 67 3.77 -3.55 -3.34
CA PHE A 67 4.57 -2.51 -2.73
C PHE A 67 5.65 -3.11 -1.82
N GLU A 68 6.62 -2.28 -1.49
CA GLU A 68 7.73 -2.60 -0.59
C GLU A 68 8.00 -1.42 0.33
N VAL A 69 8.49 -1.70 1.54
CA VAL A 69 9.01 -0.69 2.45
C VAL A 69 10.47 -1.01 2.71
N ALA A 70 11.30 0.02 2.60
CA ALA A 70 12.73 -0.09 2.76
C ALA A 70 13.26 1.08 3.59
N ASP A 71 14.35 0.81 4.32
CA ASP A 71 15.21 1.82 4.91
C ASP A 71 16.64 1.71 4.33
N ASN A 72 17.55 2.50 4.87
CA ASN A 72 18.96 2.52 4.53
C ASN A 72 19.71 1.18 4.71
N LYS A 73 19.11 0.14 5.31
CA LYS A 73 19.69 -1.21 5.46
C LYS A 73 19.18 -2.23 4.45
N GLY A 74 18.22 -1.85 3.59
CA GLY A 74 17.73 -2.68 2.49
C GLY A 74 16.21 -2.90 2.52
N SER A 75 15.69 -3.36 1.39
CA SER A 75 14.26 -3.60 1.20
C SER A 75 13.81 -4.93 1.84
N SER A 76 12.67 -4.91 2.51
CA SER A 76 11.92 -6.13 2.81
C SER A 76 10.80 -6.26 1.78
N ILE A 77 10.93 -7.21 0.84
CA ILE A 77 9.85 -7.55 -0.09
C ILE A 77 8.70 -8.15 0.71
N LYS A 78 7.63 -7.38 0.98
CA LYS A 78 6.49 -7.86 1.77
C LYS A 78 5.17 -7.30 1.29
N THR A 79 4.35 -8.22 0.76
CA THR A 79 2.92 -8.07 0.51
C THR A 79 2.10 -8.04 1.80
N ASP A 80 2.68 -8.55 2.91
CA ASP A 80 2.03 -8.70 4.22
C ASP A 80 2.80 -7.94 5.29
N PHE A 81 2.38 -6.70 5.53
CA PHE A 81 3.01 -5.80 6.50
C PHE A 81 2.47 -6.07 7.93
N SER A 82 3.01 -7.06 8.64
CA SER A 82 2.69 -7.28 10.06
C SER A 82 3.51 -6.33 10.95
N SER A 83 2.85 -5.64 11.89
CA SER A 83 3.44 -4.72 12.88
C SER A 83 4.60 -5.32 13.70
N ALA A 84 4.65 -6.64 13.85
CA ALA A 84 5.75 -7.36 14.53
C ALA A 84 7.12 -7.24 13.82
N LEU A 85 7.15 -6.99 12.52
CA LEU A 85 8.42 -6.92 11.78
C LEU A 85 9.17 -5.60 12.02
N LEU A 86 8.43 -4.51 12.18
CA LEU A 86 8.99 -3.21 12.50
C LEU A 86 9.74 -3.27 13.82
N ILE A 87 9.14 -3.89 14.84
CA ILE A 87 9.79 -4.12 16.15
C ILE A 87 11.14 -4.87 16.00
N GLY A 88 11.24 -5.80 15.04
CA GLY A 88 12.47 -6.59 14.79
C GLY A 88 13.62 -5.81 14.14
N ILE A 89 13.34 -4.82 13.29
CA ILE A 89 14.37 -3.94 12.68
C ILE A 89 14.90 -2.92 13.72
N PHE A 90 14.11 -2.57 14.74
CA PHE A 90 14.35 -1.42 15.62
C PHE A 90 14.94 -1.72 17.01
N ALA A 91 15.34 -2.98 17.28
CA ALA A 91 15.68 -3.39 18.64
C ALA A 91 17.08 -2.98 19.16
N LYS A 92 18.03 -2.46 18.37
CA LYS A 92 19.39 -2.17 18.91
C LYS A 92 20.05 -0.91 18.33
N LYS A 93 20.26 0.08 19.23
CA LYS A 93 21.13 1.28 19.15
C LYS A 93 20.54 2.47 18.39
N LYS A 94 20.75 3.68 18.93
CA LYS A 94 20.47 4.97 18.27
C LYS A 94 21.30 5.05 16.98
N VAL A 95 20.63 5.09 15.84
CA VAL A 95 21.25 5.13 14.50
C VAL A 95 20.60 6.25 13.69
N MET A 96 21.35 6.85 12.78
CA MET A 96 20.80 7.80 11.81
C MET A 96 20.12 7.06 10.66
N VAL A 97 18.89 7.44 10.35
CA VAL A 97 18.13 6.98 9.20
C VAL A 97 18.02 8.14 8.23
N SER A 98 18.60 7.98 7.05
CA SER A 98 18.56 8.99 5.98
C SER A 98 17.52 8.68 4.91
N ASP A 99 16.98 7.45 4.91
CA ASP A 99 16.02 6.98 3.92
C ASP A 99 15.03 6.03 4.58
N LEU A 100 13.74 6.33 4.43
CA LEU A 100 12.61 5.44 4.72
C LEU A 100 11.58 5.72 3.63
N HIS A 101 11.26 4.73 2.82
CA HIS A 101 10.36 4.93 1.69
C HIS A 101 9.47 3.71 1.44
N ILE A 102 8.37 3.98 0.73
CA ILE A 102 7.49 2.96 0.16
C ILE A 102 7.67 2.97 -1.34
N THR A 103 8.00 1.82 -1.91
CA THR A 103 8.04 1.61 -3.36
C THR A 103 6.73 0.95 -3.78
N ILE A 104 6.02 1.53 -4.75
CA ILE A 104 4.76 1.02 -5.29
C ILE A 104 5.01 0.57 -6.72
N TYR A 105 4.73 -0.70 -6.99
CA TYR A 105 4.81 -1.29 -8.33
C TYR A 105 3.47 -1.19 -9.04
N THR A 106 3.50 -0.81 -10.31
CA THR A 106 2.27 -0.61 -11.08
C THR A 106 2.36 -1.16 -12.49
N SER A 107 1.21 -1.47 -13.09
CA SER A 107 1.10 -1.77 -14.51
C SER A 107 1.05 -0.52 -15.39
N ASN A 108 1.22 0.68 -14.84
CA ASN A 108 1.29 1.91 -15.61
C ASN A 108 2.66 2.02 -16.29
N PRO A 109 2.76 2.03 -17.62
CA PRO A 109 4.07 1.97 -18.29
C PRO A 109 4.90 3.25 -18.15
N LYS A 110 4.29 4.38 -17.74
CA LYS A 110 5.03 5.60 -17.41
C LYS A 110 5.51 5.61 -15.95
N TYR A 111 4.78 4.95 -15.07
CA TYR A 111 5.00 4.95 -13.63
C TYR A 111 5.02 3.53 -13.07
N SER A 112 5.82 2.64 -13.67
CA SER A 112 5.88 1.23 -13.29
C SER A 112 6.42 1.03 -11.87
N LEU A 113 7.17 2.01 -11.38
CA LEU A 113 7.74 2.08 -10.05
C LEU A 113 7.61 3.51 -9.52
N ILE A 114 7.01 3.68 -8.35
CA ILE A 114 6.83 4.99 -7.70
C ILE A 114 7.37 4.91 -6.29
N MET A 115 8.30 5.80 -5.94
CA MET A 115 8.86 5.89 -4.60
C MET A 115 8.20 7.03 -3.82
N VAL A 116 7.69 6.70 -2.65
CA VAL A 116 7.10 7.62 -1.68
C VAL A 116 8.07 7.73 -0.50
N LYS A 117 8.84 8.83 -0.45
CA LYS A 117 9.81 9.07 0.62
C LYS A 117 9.10 9.61 1.85
N LEU A 118 9.26 8.92 2.98
CA LEU A 118 8.76 9.32 4.29
C LEU A 118 9.86 9.99 5.11
N ILE A 119 11.11 9.57 4.89
CA ILE A 119 12.34 10.22 5.37
C ILE A 119 13.29 10.34 4.18
N ASP A 120 13.85 11.53 3.99
CA ASP A 120 14.84 11.84 2.95
C ASP A 120 16.05 12.65 3.47
N LYS A 121 16.13 12.82 4.80
CA LYS A 121 17.18 13.52 5.53
C LYS A 121 17.56 12.72 6.76
N GLU A 122 18.80 12.87 7.20
CA GLU A 122 19.29 12.23 8.42
C GLU A 122 18.37 12.51 9.62
N THR A 123 17.80 11.45 10.15
CA THR A 123 16.79 11.46 11.21
C THR A 123 17.19 10.43 12.26
N GLU A 124 17.22 10.83 13.53
CA GLU A 124 17.54 9.90 14.61
C GLU A 124 16.43 8.85 14.77
N SER A 125 16.80 7.58 14.87
CA SER A 125 15.87 6.45 14.96
C SER A 125 15.00 6.42 16.24
N ASP A 126 15.28 7.26 17.23
CA ASP A 126 14.49 7.43 18.46
C ASP A 126 13.63 8.70 18.45
N SER A 127 13.81 9.57 17.46
CA SER A 127 13.08 10.83 17.33
C SER A 127 11.58 10.63 17.06
N LEU A 128 10.80 11.65 17.42
CA LEU A 128 9.37 11.69 17.10
C LEU A 128 9.11 11.72 15.59
N ALA A 129 9.97 12.39 14.82
CA ALA A 129 9.88 12.43 13.37
C ALA A 129 10.01 11.02 12.77
N TYR A 130 11.00 10.25 13.23
CA TYR A 130 11.19 8.87 12.80
C TYR A 130 9.99 7.98 13.15
N LYS A 131 9.53 8.02 14.41
CA LYS A 131 8.35 7.26 14.85
C LYS A 131 7.10 7.62 14.07
N GLY A 132 6.89 8.91 13.80
CA GLY A 132 5.80 9.39 12.96
C GLY A 132 5.90 8.88 11.52
N ALA A 133 7.10 8.82 10.95
CA ALA A 133 7.33 8.25 9.62
C ALA A 133 7.06 6.74 9.58
N LEU A 134 7.41 6.00 10.63
CA LEU A 134 7.05 4.58 10.76
C LEU A 134 5.54 4.36 10.82
N MET A 135 4.82 5.14 11.64
CA MET A 135 3.36 5.05 11.70
C MET A 135 2.70 5.36 10.35
N GLN A 136 3.25 6.32 9.60
CA GLN A 136 2.81 6.59 8.23
C GLN A 136 3.06 5.40 7.30
N ALA A 137 4.26 4.81 7.39
CA ALA A 137 4.62 3.63 6.61
C ALA A 137 3.66 2.47 6.86
N GLU A 138 3.36 2.18 8.13
CA GLU A 138 2.39 1.16 8.55
C GLU A 138 1.02 1.40 7.93
N ARG A 139 0.44 2.59 8.11
CA ARG A 139 -0.92 2.86 7.66
C ARG A 139 -1.06 2.84 6.14
N ILE A 140 -0.08 3.39 5.42
CA ILE A 140 -0.06 3.33 3.95
C ILE A 140 0.07 1.86 3.51
N SER A 141 0.96 1.09 4.13
CA SER A 141 1.16 -0.33 3.82
C SER A 141 -0.10 -1.15 4.07
N MET A 142 -0.78 -0.96 5.20
CA MET A 142 -2.05 -1.63 5.49
C MET A 142 -3.09 -1.35 4.41
N LYS A 143 -3.20 -0.10 3.97
CA LYS A 143 -4.15 0.26 2.91
C LYS A 143 -3.77 -0.35 1.57
N LEU A 144 -2.47 -0.36 1.23
CA LEU A 144 -1.99 -0.99 0.00
C LEU A 144 -2.19 -2.51 0.04
N SER A 145 -1.91 -3.20 1.16
CA SER A 145 -2.21 -4.62 1.35
C SER A 145 -3.70 -4.90 1.20
N TYR A 146 -4.58 -4.09 1.79
CA TYR A 146 -6.03 -4.20 1.57
C TYR A 146 -6.38 -4.09 0.08
N ILE A 147 -5.77 -3.14 -0.63
CA ILE A 147 -6.03 -2.91 -2.05
C ILE A 147 -5.49 -4.06 -2.92
N THR A 148 -4.36 -4.67 -2.57
CA THR A 148 -3.73 -5.75 -3.35
C THR A 148 -4.33 -7.11 -3.04
N ASN A 149 -4.66 -7.39 -1.77
CA ASN A 149 -5.12 -8.71 -1.32
C ASN A 149 -6.62 -8.90 -1.54
N ASN A 150 -7.43 -7.83 -1.52
CA ASN A 150 -8.86 -7.95 -1.85
C ASN A 150 -9.15 -8.02 -3.36
N ARG A 151 -8.13 -7.96 -4.23
CA ARG A 151 -8.33 -8.14 -5.67
C ARG A 151 -8.62 -9.58 -6.06
N ASP A 152 -8.10 -10.53 -5.29
CA ASP A 152 -8.38 -11.95 -5.50
C ASP A 152 -9.82 -12.31 -5.07
N ALA A 153 -10.55 -11.37 -4.44
CA ALA A 153 -11.94 -11.55 -4.03
C ALA A 153 -12.98 -11.04 -5.05
N VAL A 154 -12.58 -10.41 -6.16
CA VAL A 154 -13.52 -9.80 -7.14
C VAL A 154 -13.68 -10.61 -8.43
N SER A 155 -13.00 -11.76 -8.55
CA SER A 155 -13.27 -12.75 -9.60
C SER A 155 -13.55 -14.13 -9.01
N ASP A 156 -14.50 -14.23 -8.09
CA ASP A 156 -15.51 -15.28 -8.13
C ASP A 156 -16.55 -15.04 -7.03
N LYS A 157 -17.80 -14.87 -7.44
CA LYS A 157 -18.94 -15.08 -6.56
C LYS A 157 -19.06 -16.58 -6.30
N THR A 158 -18.20 -17.10 -5.44
CA THR A 158 -18.42 -18.30 -4.64
C THR A 158 -17.45 -18.22 -3.47
N ILE A 159 -17.93 -17.68 -2.35
CA ILE A 159 -17.17 -17.59 -1.09
C ILE A 159 -16.88 -19.03 -0.65
N ASN A 160 -15.68 -19.51 -0.95
CA ASN A 160 -14.97 -20.52 -0.17
C ASN A 160 -13.71 -19.83 0.35
N GLN A 161 -13.91 -18.87 1.26
CA GLN A 161 -12.84 -18.44 2.15
C GLN A 161 -12.56 -19.62 3.09
N ASP A 162 -11.36 -20.20 3.02
CA ASP A 162 -10.96 -21.34 3.85
C ASP A 162 -11.31 -21.05 5.32
N PRO A 163 -12.20 -21.85 5.94
CA PRO A 163 -12.55 -21.72 7.35
C PRO A 163 -11.34 -21.66 8.28
N ILE A 164 -10.23 -22.28 7.89
CA ILE A 164 -8.98 -22.31 8.64
C ILE A 164 -8.33 -20.92 8.71
N GLU A 165 -8.31 -20.17 7.61
CA GLU A 165 -7.72 -18.83 7.57
C GLU A 165 -8.53 -17.83 8.40
N GLN A 166 -9.85 -17.94 8.37
CA GLN A 166 -10.74 -17.10 9.17
C GLN A 166 -10.58 -17.36 10.68
N VAL A 167 -10.38 -18.63 11.06
CA VAL A 167 -10.07 -19.01 12.46
C VAL A 167 -8.71 -18.47 12.91
N LYS A 168 -7.72 -18.41 12.01
CA LYS A 168 -6.41 -17.83 12.31
C LYS A 168 -6.51 -16.32 12.60
N GLY A 169 -7.26 -15.58 11.78
CA GLY A 169 -7.52 -14.16 12.02
C GLY A 169 -8.25 -13.89 13.33
N LEU A 170 -9.24 -14.72 13.69
CA LEU A 170 -9.92 -14.64 14.99
C LEU A 170 -8.97 -14.90 16.16
N LYS A 171 -8.00 -15.80 16.01
CA LYS A 171 -7.03 -16.11 17.07
C LYS A 171 -6.09 -14.94 17.32
N GLU A 172 -5.66 -14.26 16.27
CA GLU A 172 -4.86 -13.05 16.39
C GLU A 172 -5.62 -11.93 17.14
N LEU A 173 -6.91 -11.75 16.85
CA LEU A 173 -7.77 -10.80 17.59
C LEU A 173 -7.93 -11.15 19.07
N LEU A 174 -8.01 -12.43 19.40
CA LEU A 174 -8.05 -12.92 20.78
C LEU A 174 -6.70 -12.66 21.49
N ASP A 175 -5.59 -12.91 20.81
CA ASP A 175 -4.24 -12.78 21.38
C ASP A 175 -3.86 -11.31 21.67
N ILE A 176 -4.41 -10.36 20.90
CA ILE A 176 -4.25 -8.93 21.17
C ILE A 176 -5.31 -8.38 22.17
N GLY A 177 -6.20 -9.24 22.68
CA GLY A 177 -7.26 -8.86 23.61
C GLY A 177 -8.39 -8.03 23.01
N ALA A 178 -8.55 -8.03 21.68
CA ALA A 178 -9.63 -7.32 20.99
C ALA A 178 -10.97 -8.06 21.06
N ILE A 179 -10.95 -9.38 21.23
CA ILE A 179 -12.14 -10.21 21.48
C ILE A 179 -11.90 -11.12 22.69
N THR A 180 -12.97 -11.55 23.32
CA THR A 180 -12.93 -12.50 24.43
C THR A 180 -12.83 -13.95 23.93
N GLN A 181 -12.38 -14.86 24.80
CA GLN A 181 -12.32 -16.30 24.50
C GLN A 181 -13.69 -16.85 24.06
N SER A 182 -14.77 -16.36 24.67
CA SER A 182 -16.15 -16.76 24.33
C SER A 182 -16.55 -16.36 22.91
N GLU A 183 -16.22 -15.14 22.49
CA GLU A 183 -16.51 -14.64 21.14
C GLU A 183 -15.68 -15.36 20.07
N PHE A 184 -14.43 -15.67 20.38
CA PHE A 184 -13.57 -16.51 19.54
C PHE A 184 -14.16 -17.91 19.34
N ASP A 185 -14.55 -18.58 20.43
CA ASP A 185 -15.04 -19.96 20.38
C ASP A 185 -16.38 -20.07 19.65
N LEU A 186 -17.27 -19.09 19.84
CA LEU A 186 -18.56 -19.03 19.13
C LEU A 186 -18.34 -18.88 17.61
N LYS A 187 -17.51 -17.93 17.20
CA LYS A 187 -17.23 -17.68 15.78
C LYS A 187 -16.45 -18.83 15.12
N LYS A 188 -15.52 -19.46 15.85
CA LYS A 188 -14.79 -20.64 15.39
C LYS A 188 -15.74 -21.82 15.09
N LYS A 189 -16.74 -22.06 15.93
CA LYS A 189 -17.75 -23.10 15.69
C LYS A 189 -18.61 -22.81 14.48
N GLU A 190 -19.07 -21.58 14.32
CA GLU A 190 -19.83 -21.13 13.15
C GLU A 190 -19.03 -21.31 11.85
N LEU A 191 -17.73 -21.00 11.87
CA LEU A 191 -16.86 -21.09 10.70
C LEU A 191 -16.50 -22.54 10.32
N LEU A 192 -16.28 -23.39 11.33
CA LEU A 192 -15.88 -24.79 11.12
C LEU A 192 -17.06 -25.76 11.04
N ASN A 193 -18.31 -25.27 11.16
CA ASN A 193 -19.52 -26.08 11.28
C ASN A 193 -19.42 -27.18 12.37
N LEU A 194 -18.94 -26.81 13.56
CA LEU A 194 -18.70 -27.70 14.71
C LEU A 194 -19.73 -27.55 15.83
#